data_AF-A0A7V2VL93-F1
#
_entry.id   AF-A0A7V2VL93-F1
#
_cell.length_a   1.000
_cell.length_b   1.000
_cell.length_c   1.000
_cell.angle_alpha   90.00
_cell.angle_beta   90.00
_cell.angle_gamma   90.00
#
_symmetry.space_group_name_H-M   'P 1'
#
loop_
_entity.id
_entity.type
_entity.pdbx_description
1 polymer ?
#
loop_
_entity_poly.entity_id
_entity_poly.type
_entity_poly.pdbx_seq_one_letter_code
_entity_poly.pdbx_strand_id
1 'polypeptide(L)'
;MEKGRQDPFADLNEEPVVELGLAHVPSLVRRPTPQGRRTPIRPAERRRRSRKLTVTFSNAGIVARLRALAERWGLTAPGGGPNVSAVVEHLLLPQLEAAEAGEIEGPEGKWGQSERNPTNRENGRF
;
A
#
# COMPACT_ATOMS: atom_id res chain seq x y z
N MET A 1 -60.20 27.46 7.95
CA MET A 1 -59.57 28.42 7.03
C MET A 1 -58.06 28.18 7.08
N GLU A 2 -57.57 27.25 6.25
CA GLU A 2 -56.14 26.93 6.19
C GLU A 2 -55.43 27.90 5.25
N LYS A 3 -54.42 28.60 5.75
CA LYS A 3 -53.56 29.51 4.99
C LYS A 3 -52.64 28.68 4.08
N GLY A 4 -52.81 28.86 2.78
CA GLY A 4 -51.92 28.31 1.74
C GLY A 4 -50.47 28.71 2.00
N ARG A 5 -49.62 27.70 2.18
CA ARG A 5 -48.16 27.85 2.12
C ARG A 5 -47.78 27.94 0.65
N GLN A 6 -47.43 29.14 0.19
CA GLN A 6 -46.76 29.35 -1.09
C GLN A 6 -45.33 28.80 -0.98
N ASP A 7 -44.98 27.88 -1.87
CA ASP A 7 -43.63 27.36 -2.01
C ASP A 7 -42.77 28.40 -2.75
N PRO A 8 -41.73 28.98 -2.13
CA PRO A 8 -40.91 30.03 -2.71
C PRO A 8 -39.97 29.54 -3.84
N PHE A 9 -40.00 28.24 -4.16
CA PHE A 9 -39.15 27.65 -5.20
C PHE A 9 -39.92 27.16 -6.43
N ALA A 10 -41.22 27.45 -6.52
CA ALA A 10 -42.04 27.09 -7.68
C ALA A 10 -41.52 27.73 -8.99
N ASP A 11 -40.93 28.93 -8.90
CA ASP A 11 -40.49 29.72 -10.06
C ASP A 11 -39.10 29.31 -10.61
N LEU A 12 -38.44 28.28 -10.04
CA LEU A 12 -37.09 27.86 -10.46
C LEU A 12 -37.06 26.69 -11.47
N ASN A 13 -38.22 26.21 -11.93
CA ASN A 13 -38.30 25.09 -12.87
C ASN A 13 -38.58 25.49 -14.34
N GLU A 14 -38.51 26.79 -14.68
CA GLU A 14 -38.85 27.29 -16.02
C GLU A 14 -37.68 28.04 -16.72
N GLU A 15 -36.45 27.55 -16.60
CA GLU A 15 -35.40 27.93 -17.55
C GLU A 15 -35.21 26.82 -18.61
N PRO A 16 -35.46 27.09 -19.91
CA PRO A 16 -35.17 26.13 -20.96
C PRO A 16 -33.65 25.93 -21.07
N VAL A 17 -33.21 24.67 -20.99
CA VAL A 17 -31.83 24.26 -21.25
C VAL A 17 -31.46 24.68 -22.67
N VAL A 18 -30.73 25.79 -22.80
CA VAL A 18 -30.18 26.20 -24.08
C VAL A 18 -29.00 25.28 -24.39
N GLU A 19 -29.26 24.30 -25.24
CA GLU A 19 -28.26 23.44 -25.86
C GLU A 19 -27.37 24.29 -26.79
N LEU A 20 -26.40 25.00 -26.21
CA LEU A 20 -25.40 25.75 -26.98
C LEU A 20 -24.38 24.78 -27.55
N GLY A 21 -24.43 24.66 -28.88
CA GLY A 21 -23.63 23.75 -29.68
C GLY A 21 -22.11 23.90 -29.47
N LEU A 22 -21.45 22.75 -29.55
CA LEU A 22 -20.15 22.49 -30.20
C LEU A 22 -19.24 23.71 -30.42
N ALA A 23 -18.77 24.31 -29.33
CA ALA A 23 -17.64 25.23 -29.36
C ALA A 23 -16.35 24.44 -29.11
N HIS A 24 -15.54 24.33 -30.17
CA HIS A 24 -14.17 23.84 -30.18
C HIS A 24 -13.34 24.43 -29.03
N VAL A 25 -13.00 23.61 -28.01
CA VAL A 25 -12.00 23.99 -27.00
C VAL A 25 -10.64 23.48 -27.50
N PRO A 26 -9.66 24.35 -27.83
CA PRO A 26 -8.35 23.87 -28.23
C PRO A 26 -7.71 23.15 -27.04
N SER A 27 -7.45 21.85 -27.20
CA SER A 27 -6.77 21.01 -26.21
C SER A 27 -5.27 21.35 -26.15
N LEU A 28 -4.94 22.51 -25.58
CA LEU A 28 -3.58 22.89 -25.24
C LEU A 28 -3.43 23.08 -23.73
N VAL A 29 -3.71 22.01 -22.99
CA VAL A 29 -3.10 21.82 -21.68
C VAL A 29 -2.49 20.42 -21.67
N ARG A 30 -1.31 20.31 -22.27
CA ARG A 30 -0.39 19.20 -21.99
C ARG A 30 -0.11 19.27 -20.49
N ARG A 31 -0.82 18.47 -19.69
CA ARG A 31 -0.49 18.27 -18.28
C ARG A 31 0.97 17.82 -18.25
N PRO A 32 1.89 18.53 -17.58
CA PRO A 32 3.21 17.97 -17.35
C PRO A 32 3.00 16.64 -16.62
N THR A 33 3.47 15.56 -17.21
CA THR A 33 3.63 14.29 -16.51
C THR A 33 4.37 14.60 -15.21
N PRO A 34 3.87 14.24 -14.02
CA PRO A 34 4.59 14.45 -12.79
C PRO A 34 5.72 13.42 -12.70
N GLN A 35 6.71 13.54 -13.59
CA GLN A 35 8.03 13.00 -13.38
C GLN A 35 8.64 13.78 -12.21
N GLY A 36 8.56 13.19 -11.01
CA GLY A 36 9.64 13.32 -10.05
C GLY A 36 9.47 14.28 -8.87
N ARG A 37 8.27 14.70 -8.47
CA ARG A 37 8.12 15.27 -7.10
C ARG A 37 8.03 14.12 -6.09
N ARG A 38 9.17 13.73 -5.52
CA ARG A 38 9.21 12.91 -4.29
C ARG A 38 8.45 13.68 -3.22
N THR A 39 7.25 13.24 -2.89
CA THR A 39 6.46 13.83 -1.81
C THR A 39 7.30 13.74 -0.53
N PRO A 40 7.52 14.85 0.19
CA PRO A 40 8.28 14.82 1.43
C PRO A 40 7.61 13.85 2.40
N ILE A 41 8.37 12.84 2.81
CA ILE A 41 7.88 11.80 3.72
C ILE A 41 7.69 12.43 5.10
N ARG A 42 6.46 12.43 5.61
CA ARG A 42 6.17 12.93 6.96
C ARG A 42 7.01 12.15 8.00
N PRO A 43 7.48 12.77 9.11
CA PRO A 43 8.28 12.08 10.11
C PRO A 43 7.64 10.79 10.66
N ALA A 44 6.32 10.79 10.86
CA ALA A 44 5.56 9.60 11.28
C ALA A 44 5.62 8.47 10.24
N GLU A 45 5.50 8.82 8.96
CA GLU A 45 5.60 7.87 7.85
C GLU A 45 7.02 7.31 7.75
N ARG A 46 8.06 8.14 7.96
CA ARG A 46 9.45 7.69 8.01
C ARG A 46 9.69 6.64 9.09
N ARG A 47 9.17 6.87 10.32
CA ARG A 47 9.25 5.92 11.45
C ARG A 47 8.45 4.63 11.22
N ARG A 48 7.37 4.68 10.43
CA ARG A 48 6.61 3.48 10.05
C ARG A 48 7.38 2.65 9.03
N ARG A 49 7.97 3.30 8.03
CA ARG A 49 8.77 2.64 7.00
C ARG A 49 9.97 1.90 7.57
N SER A 50 10.66 2.45 8.57
CA SER A 50 11.81 1.79 9.21
C SER A 50 11.44 0.50 9.96
N ARG A 51 10.15 0.30 10.29
CA ARG A 51 9.64 -0.90 10.96
C ARG A 51 8.93 -1.86 10.01
N LYS A 52 8.86 -1.52 8.72
CA LYS A 52 8.17 -2.34 7.73
C LYS A 52 9.11 -3.44 7.23
N LEU A 53 8.69 -4.69 7.42
CA LEU A 53 9.31 -5.85 6.82
C LEU A 53 8.42 -6.38 5.69
N THR A 54 9.02 -6.76 4.56
CA THR A 54 8.34 -7.52 3.50
C THR A 54 8.88 -8.94 3.54
N VAL A 55 7.99 -9.92 3.69
CA VAL A 55 8.33 -11.34 3.71
C VAL A 55 7.80 -12.00 2.45
N THR A 56 8.64 -12.81 1.81
CA THR A 56 8.26 -13.65 0.67
C THR A 56 8.29 -15.10 1.10
N PHE A 57 7.20 -15.82 0.85
CA PHE A 57 7.10 -17.25 1.17
C PHE A 57 7.38 -18.08 -0.08
N SER A 58 8.07 -19.21 0.08
CA SER A 58 8.32 -20.17 -1.00
C SER A 58 7.05 -20.85 -1.51
N ASN A 59 6.00 -20.92 -0.67
CA ASN A 59 4.72 -21.55 -0.99
C ASN A 59 3.57 -20.52 -0.92
N ALA A 60 2.86 -20.36 -2.03
CA ALA A 60 1.73 -19.43 -2.15
C ALA A 60 0.56 -19.75 -1.19
N GLY A 61 0.35 -21.02 -0.84
CA GLY A 61 -0.70 -21.46 0.08
C GLY A 61 -0.51 -20.99 1.53
N ILE A 62 0.71 -20.58 1.91
CA ILE A 62 0.99 -20.06 3.26
C ILE A 62 0.18 -18.80 3.54
N VAL A 63 0.07 -17.89 2.57
CA VAL A 63 -0.69 -16.64 2.75
C VAL A 63 -2.17 -16.92 3.02
N ALA A 64 -2.77 -17.90 2.33
CA ALA A 64 -4.15 -18.30 2.57
C ALA A 64 -4.34 -18.89 3.98
N ARG A 65 -3.41 -19.73 4.44
CA ARG A 65 -3.42 -20.28 5.79
C ARG A 65 -3.31 -19.21 6.87
N LEU A 66 -2.46 -18.20 6.67
CA LEU A 66 -2.31 -17.08 7.59
C LEU A 66 -3.59 -16.22 7.65
N ARG A 67 -4.25 -15.97 6.51
CA ARG A 67 -5.54 -15.27 6.49
C ARG A 67 -6.62 -16.02 7.27
N ALA A 68 -6.75 -17.33 7.04
CA ALA A 68 -7.69 -18.16 7.78
C ALA A 68 -7.38 -18.19 9.28
N LEU A 69 -6.09 -18.15 9.67
CA LEU A 69 -5.69 -18.06 11.08
C LEU A 69 -6.11 -16.71 11.69
N ALA A 70 -5.90 -15.61 10.97
CA ALA A 70 -6.34 -14.27 11.40
C ALA A 70 -7.85 -14.23 11.65
N GLU A 71 -8.65 -14.80 10.74
CA GLU A 71 -10.10 -14.88 10.88
C GLU A 71 -10.50 -15.72 12.11
N ARG A 72 -9.90 -16.90 12.28
CA ARG A 72 -10.16 -17.75 13.46
C ARG A 72 -9.81 -17.07 14.78
N TRP A 73 -8.78 -16.23 14.79
CA TRP A 73 -8.35 -15.49 15.98
C TRP A 73 -9.03 -14.13 16.12
N GLY A 74 -9.94 -13.76 15.23
CA GLY A 74 -10.63 -12.46 15.26
C GLY A 74 -9.71 -11.25 15.02
N LEU A 75 -8.58 -11.45 14.35
CA LEU A 75 -7.61 -10.39 14.07
C LEU A 75 -7.96 -9.68 12.77
N THR A 76 -8.53 -8.48 12.89
CA THR A 76 -8.97 -7.65 11.74
C THR A 76 -8.08 -6.43 11.55
N ALA A 77 -7.79 -6.09 10.29
CA ALA A 77 -7.10 -4.87 9.92
C ALA A 77 -8.07 -3.67 9.94
N PRO A 78 -7.57 -2.42 9.94
CA PRO A 78 -8.43 -1.22 9.90
C PRO A 78 -9.41 -1.17 8.71
N GLY A 79 -9.13 -1.91 7.63
CA GLY A 79 -10.03 -2.06 6.48
C GLY A 79 -11.01 -3.24 6.56
N GLY A 80 -11.18 -3.86 7.72
CA GLY A 80 -12.13 -4.97 7.94
C GLY A 80 -11.67 -6.36 7.46
N GLY A 81 -10.62 -6.44 6.65
CA GLY A 81 -10.05 -7.72 6.23
C GLY A 81 -9.15 -8.39 7.29
N PRO A 82 -8.75 -9.66 7.08
CA PRO A 82 -7.87 -10.39 7.99
C PRO A 82 -6.51 -9.70 8.18
N ASN A 83 -6.08 -9.54 9.43
CA ASN A 83 -4.80 -8.94 9.79
C ASN A 83 -3.66 -9.97 9.81
N VAL A 84 -3.14 -10.28 8.63
CA VAL A 84 -2.02 -11.23 8.46
C VAL A 84 -0.75 -10.74 9.18
N SER A 85 -0.50 -9.44 9.23
CA SER A 85 0.69 -8.89 9.90
C SER A 85 0.67 -9.17 11.40
N ALA A 86 -0.49 -9.02 12.06
CA ALA A 86 -0.64 -9.34 13.47
C ALA A 86 -0.41 -10.83 13.76
N VAL A 87 -0.88 -11.71 12.87
CA VAL A 87 -0.62 -13.15 12.97
C VAL A 87 0.87 -13.46 12.86
N VAL A 88 1.54 -12.91 11.86
CA VAL A 88 2.97 -13.16 11.65
C VAL A 88 3.78 -12.65 12.84
N GLU A 89 3.49 -11.46 13.35
CA GLU A 89 4.16 -10.89 14.53
C GLU A 89 3.95 -11.77 15.77
N HIS A 90 2.72 -12.21 16.02
CA HIS A 90 2.39 -13.08 17.15
C HIS A 90 3.12 -14.43 17.10
N LEU A 91 3.29 -15.01 15.91
CA LEU A 91 4.02 -16.26 15.72
C LEU A 91 5.55 -16.07 15.71
N LEU A 92 6.03 -14.94 15.20
CA LEU A 92 7.46 -14.68 15.03
C LEU A 92 8.12 -14.28 16.35
N LEU A 93 7.46 -13.49 17.19
CA LEU A 93 8.07 -12.92 18.39
C LEU A 93 8.63 -14.00 19.34
N PRO A 94 7.88 -15.07 19.70
CA PRO A 94 8.42 -16.11 20.58
C PRO A 94 9.60 -16.87 19.95
N GLN A 95 9.56 -17.06 18.61
CA GLN A 95 10.64 -17.74 17.89
C GLN A 95 11.89 -16.86 17.81
N LEU A 96 11.72 -15.55 17.70
CA LEU A 96 12.83 -14.60 17.73
C LEU A 96 13.48 -14.57 19.11
N GLU A 97 12.68 -14.50 20.17
CA GLU A 97 13.17 -14.53 21.56
C GLU A 97 13.94 -15.84 21.85
N ALA A 98 13.41 -16.98 21.42
CA ALA A 98 14.09 -18.27 21.56
C ALA A 98 15.40 -18.33 20.76
N ALA A 99 15.44 -17.77 19.54
CA ALA A 99 16.67 -17.68 18.75
C ALA A 99 17.71 -16.74 19.40
N GLU A 100 17.28 -15.61 19.97
CA GLU A 100 18.15 -14.69 20.69
C GLU A 100 18.72 -15.30 21.98
N ALA A 101 17.96 -16.18 22.64
CA ALA A 101 18.41 -16.97 23.78
C ALA A 101 19.35 -18.14 23.41
N GLY A 102 19.53 -18.41 22.11
CA GLY A 102 20.35 -19.52 21.62
C GLY A 102 19.66 -20.88 21.69
N GLU A 103 18.34 -20.92 21.85
CA GLU A 103 17.55 -22.18 21.86
C GLU A 103 17.28 -22.69 20.44
N ILE A 104 17.31 -21.81 19.45
CA ILE A 104 17.13 -22.13 18.03
C ILE A 104 18.43 -21.85 17.30
N GLU A 105 19.06 -22.90 16.78
CA GLU A 105 20.23 -22.76 15.91
C GLU A 105 19.82 -22.19 14.55
N GLY A 106 20.61 -21.22 14.09
CA GLY A 106 20.45 -20.66 12.75
C GLY A 106 20.73 -21.71 11.67
N PRO A 107 20.19 -21.55 10.45
CA PRO A 107 20.44 -22.50 9.37
C PRO A 107 21.94 -22.56 9.04
N GLU A 108 22.50 -23.78 9.05
CA GLU A 108 23.86 -24.07 8.58
C GLU A 108 23.93 -23.92 7.06
N GLY A 109 24.00 -22.70 6.56
CA GLY A 109 24.02 -22.44 5.13
C GLY A 109 24.78 -21.17 4.80
N LYS A 110 25.65 -21.25 3.78
CA LYS A 110 26.37 -20.12 3.17
C LYS A 110 25.40 -19.17 2.45
N TRP A 111 24.46 -18.58 3.17
CA TRP A 111 23.66 -17.48 2.66
C TRP A 111 24.55 -16.23 2.61
N GLY A 112 25.15 -15.97 1.44
CA GLY A 112 25.79 -14.69 1.16
C GLY A 112 27.31 -14.65 0.98
N GLN A 113 28.01 -15.78 0.80
CA GLN A 113 29.32 -15.75 0.11
C GLN A 113 29.09 -15.68 -1.41
N SER A 114 28.38 -14.65 -1.89
CA SER A 114 28.52 -14.27 -3.29
C SER A 114 29.92 -13.67 -3.41
N GLU A 115 30.85 -14.44 -3.97
CA GLU A 115 32.14 -13.95 -4.42
C GLU A 115 31.90 -12.67 -5.23
N ARG A 116 32.20 -11.50 -4.65
CA ARG A 116 32.39 -10.28 -5.43
C ARG A 116 33.64 -10.53 -6.26
N ASN A 117 33.48 -11.11 -7.44
CA ASN A 117 34.58 -11.33 -8.38
C ASN A 117 35.07 -9.94 -8.85
N PRO A 118 36.28 -9.49 -8.47
CA PRO A 118 36.74 -8.13 -8.75
C PRO A 118 37.21 -7.92 -10.20
N THR A 119 36.95 -8.86 -11.12
CA THR A 119 37.59 -8.89 -12.45
C THR A 119 36.86 -8.14 -13.56
N ASN A 120 35.70 -7.52 -13.34
CA ASN A 120 34.98 -6.81 -14.42
C ASN A 120 35.15 -5.28 -14.37
N ARG A 121 36.41 -4.79 -14.30
CA ARG A 121 36.73 -3.34 -14.40
C ARG A 121 37.67 -2.96 -15.54
N GLU A 122 38.14 -3.93 -16.32
CA GLU A 122 39.00 -3.68 -17.47
C GLU A 122 38.37 -4.28 -18.71
N ASN A 123 37.38 -3.59 -19.30
CA ASN A 123 37.00 -3.72 -20.72
C ASN A 123 36.03 -2.57 -21.07
N GLY A 124 36.59 -1.37 -21.13
CA GLY A 124 35.85 -0.14 -21.44
C GLY A 124 36.75 0.96 -21.99
N ARG A 125 37.76 0.58 -22.76
CA ARG A 125 38.52 1.50 -23.61
C ARG A 125 38.69 0.85 -24.97
N PHE A 126 37.89 1.27 -25.94
CA PHE A 126 38.28 1.71 -27.28
C PHE A 126 37.18 2.62 -27.81
#